data_AF-A0A2S1R0J1-F1
#
_entry.id   AF-A0A2S1R0J1-F1
#
_cell.length_a   1.000
_cell.length_b   1.000
_cell.length_c   1.000
_cell.angle_alpha   90.00
_cell.angle_beta   90.00
_cell.angle_gamma   90.00
#
_symmetry.space_group_name_H-M   'P 1'
#
loop_
_entity.id
_entity.type
_entity.pdbx_description
1 polymer ?
#
loop_
_entity_poly.entity_id
_entity_poly.type
_entity_poly.pdbx_seq_one_letter_code
_entity_poly.pdbx_strand_id
1 'polypeptide(L)'
;MTFLKIKQTHRQVAVLNLKAIFVISAKEKCFMKNLIAGLFLLGVFTVNSQVKLTDSDFKNLVAIGEIRSKDYMANGKDFDRSLTKLRTPKLAHIVDVLTLLDGNDTALLSARHLTRPDNEELQLWYVLREIGNNMQKDNKNPRPNTDVAKDILGKPIDERWLVDNYYDELDRGISMMFNEKDFSAINLDIQSYNLKNQTEKAIFFLNIIKPFTQRFILLNNVKNPDKIMEFAARMPQFNGKAYYTFTYFDFEDFEYPFDHGMASYTTTNLKEYYNWLMCHFMATAEKGMSAVTKEIYYNSILYTQKYFKYSGVETDLTEIYNNAKQ
;
A
#
# COMPACT_ATOMS: atom_id res chain seq x y z
N MET A 1 22.03 -65.35 -63.61
CA MET A 1 21.35 -66.50 -62.96
C MET A 1 22.22 -66.92 -61.79
N THR A 2 21.68 -66.81 -60.57
CA THR A 2 22.05 -67.62 -59.38
C THR A 2 23.49 -67.53 -58.81
N PHE A 3 23.58 -67.08 -57.54
CA PHE A 3 24.46 -67.47 -56.41
C PHE A 3 25.84 -68.12 -56.69
N LEU A 4 26.96 -67.77 -56.02
CA LEU A 4 27.20 -67.95 -54.58
C LEU A 4 28.62 -67.41 -54.16
N LYS A 5 28.70 -66.81 -52.97
CA LYS A 5 29.81 -66.87 -51.94
C LYS A 5 31.17 -66.15 -52.13
N ILE A 6 31.71 -65.71 -50.96
CA ILE A 6 33.11 -65.32 -50.58
C ILE A 6 33.35 -63.79 -50.65
N LYS A 7 33.90 -63.02 -49.68
CA LYS A 7 34.58 -63.25 -48.38
C LYS A 7 34.53 -61.95 -47.54
N GLN A 8 34.70 -62.10 -46.22
CA GLN A 8 35.08 -61.07 -45.24
C GLN A 8 36.24 -60.17 -45.72
N THR A 9 36.21 -58.87 -45.39
CA THR A 9 37.17 -58.10 -44.54
C THR A 9 36.73 -56.62 -44.56
N HIS A 10 37.07 -55.85 -43.52
CA HIS A 10 36.75 -54.41 -43.26
C HIS A 10 35.66 -54.13 -42.23
N ARG A 11 35.91 -54.61 -41.00
CA ARG A 11 35.38 -54.03 -39.77
C ARG A 11 36.60 -53.60 -38.95
N GLN A 12 37.01 -52.33 -39.01
CA GLN A 12 37.78 -51.65 -37.93
C GLN A 12 38.19 -50.18 -38.16
N VAL A 13 37.66 -49.46 -39.15
CA VAL A 13 37.95 -48.02 -39.30
C VAL A 13 36.67 -47.20 -39.30
N ALA A 14 35.94 -47.20 -38.18
CA ALA A 14 34.78 -46.33 -37.98
C ALA A 14 34.39 -46.17 -36.49
N VAL A 15 35.36 -45.99 -35.57
CA VAL A 15 35.04 -45.65 -34.16
C VAL A 15 36.05 -44.64 -33.56
N LEU A 16 36.89 -43.98 -34.36
CA LEU A 16 37.93 -43.08 -33.82
C LEU A 16 37.75 -41.58 -34.09
N ASN A 17 36.62 -41.13 -34.65
CA ASN A 17 36.41 -39.71 -34.95
C ASN A 17 35.14 -39.07 -34.35
N LEU A 18 34.66 -39.56 -33.20
CA LEU A 18 33.52 -38.95 -32.48
C LEU A 18 33.72 -38.80 -30.96
N LYS A 19 34.94 -39.02 -30.45
CA LYS A 19 35.28 -38.84 -29.03
C LYS A 19 36.11 -37.59 -28.72
N ALA A 20 36.38 -36.73 -29.69
CA ALA A 20 37.18 -35.52 -29.49
C ALA A 20 36.36 -34.22 -29.30
N ILE A 21 35.01 -34.27 -29.29
CA ILE A 21 34.16 -33.07 -29.12
C ILE A 21 33.43 -33.03 -27.76
N PHE A 22 33.50 -34.10 -26.96
CA PHE A 22 32.83 -34.15 -25.65
C PHE A 22 33.83 -34.38 -24.50
N VAL A 23 34.80 -33.49 -24.36
CA VAL A 23 35.53 -33.30 -23.10
C VAL A 23 35.66 -31.80 -22.82
N ILE A 24 34.51 -31.12 -22.68
CA ILE A 24 34.47 -29.90 -21.86
C ILE A 24 34.25 -30.39 -20.44
N SER A 25 35.35 -30.31 -19.70
CA SER A 25 35.55 -30.75 -18.32
C SER A 25 34.37 -30.38 -17.40
N ALA A 26 33.86 -31.37 -16.67
CA ALA A 26 32.89 -31.16 -15.58
C ALA A 26 33.38 -30.16 -14.51
N LYS A 27 34.69 -29.86 -14.49
CA LYS A 27 35.32 -28.87 -13.62
C LYS A 27 35.00 -27.42 -14.03
N GLU A 28 34.78 -27.14 -15.32
CA GLU A 28 34.44 -25.79 -15.82
C GLU A 28 32.97 -25.44 -15.63
N LYS A 29 32.06 -26.43 -15.71
CA LYS A 29 30.64 -26.23 -15.38
C LYS A 29 30.41 -25.94 -13.90
N CYS A 30 31.23 -26.48 -13.00
CA CYS A 30 31.16 -26.20 -11.56
C CYS A 30 31.71 -24.80 -11.24
N PHE A 31 32.79 -24.38 -11.92
CA PHE A 31 33.38 -23.06 -11.75
C PHE A 31 32.45 -21.94 -12.25
N MET A 32 31.79 -22.09 -13.41
CA MET A 32 30.82 -21.11 -13.91
C MET A 32 29.52 -21.05 -13.08
N LYS A 33 29.04 -22.17 -12.52
CA LYS A 33 27.87 -22.14 -11.62
C LYS A 33 28.16 -21.39 -10.33
N ASN A 34 29.36 -21.52 -9.78
CA ASN A 34 29.76 -20.79 -8.57
C ASN A 34 30.13 -19.32 -8.87
N LEU A 35 30.60 -19.00 -10.08
CA LEU A 35 30.87 -17.61 -10.50
C LEU A 35 29.56 -16.84 -10.73
N ILE A 36 28.55 -17.46 -11.34
CA ILE A 36 27.22 -16.87 -11.54
C ILE A 36 26.44 -16.76 -10.21
N ALA A 37 26.60 -17.74 -9.30
CA ALA A 37 26.07 -17.63 -7.94
C ALA A 37 26.78 -16.56 -7.09
N GLY A 38 28.08 -16.34 -7.32
CA GLY A 38 28.86 -15.28 -6.65
C GLY A 38 28.55 -13.87 -7.20
N LEU A 39 28.22 -13.74 -8.48
CA LEU A 39 27.85 -12.46 -9.10
C LEU A 39 26.43 -11.99 -8.73
N PHE A 40 25.54 -12.88 -8.31
CA PHE A 40 24.22 -12.52 -7.77
C PHE A 40 24.25 -12.06 -6.30
N LEU A 41 25.35 -12.28 -5.57
CA LEU A 41 25.51 -11.89 -4.17
C LEU A 41 26.14 -10.50 -3.97
N LEU A 42 26.56 -9.83 -5.05
CA LEU A 42 27.17 -8.49 -5.01
C LEU A 42 26.20 -7.35 -5.42
N GLY A 43 24.92 -7.66 -5.58
CA GLY A 43 23.87 -6.73 -6.04
C GLY A 43 23.00 -6.12 -4.94
N VAL A 44 23.37 -6.24 -3.66
CA VAL A 44 22.65 -5.58 -2.55
C VAL A 44 23.56 -4.52 -1.93
N PHE A 45 24.01 -3.57 -2.74
CA PHE A 45 24.35 -2.26 -2.20
C PHE A 45 23.04 -1.57 -1.90
N THR A 46 22.47 -1.81 -0.72
CA THR A 46 21.53 -0.86 -0.14
C THR A 46 22.32 0.41 0.10
N VAL A 47 22.29 1.32 -0.89
CA VAL A 47 22.63 2.72 -0.67
C VAL A 47 21.53 3.23 0.25
N ASN A 48 21.69 2.98 1.55
CA ASN A 48 20.97 3.68 2.58
C ASN A 48 21.49 5.13 2.52
N SER A 49 20.94 5.92 1.61
CA SER A 49 21.09 7.37 1.65
C SER A 49 20.44 7.81 2.95
N GLN A 50 21.25 7.96 4.01
CA GLN A 50 20.80 8.66 5.20
C GLN A 50 20.34 10.04 4.74
N VAL A 51 19.08 10.38 5.03
CA VAL A 51 18.49 11.65 4.63
C VAL A 51 19.33 12.78 5.21
N LYS A 52 20.03 13.51 4.34
CA LYS A 52 20.88 14.62 4.74
C LYS A 52 20.04 15.87 4.84
N LEU A 53 19.75 16.28 6.07
CA LEU A 53 19.10 17.55 6.38
C LEU A 53 20.15 18.60 6.76
N THR A 54 19.89 19.85 6.39
CA THR A 54 20.59 20.97 7.02
C THR A 54 20.13 21.11 8.47
N ASP A 55 20.91 21.79 9.32
CA ASP A 55 20.50 22.07 10.70
C ASP A 55 19.16 22.81 10.77
N SER A 56 18.89 23.68 9.79
CA SER A 56 17.61 24.40 9.70
C SER A 56 16.47 23.46 9.33
N ASP A 57 16.65 22.60 8.32
CA ASP A 57 15.61 21.64 7.92
C ASP A 57 15.30 20.66 9.05
N PHE A 58 16.34 20.18 9.76
CA PHE A 58 16.17 19.29 10.89
C PHE A 58 15.38 19.96 12.03
N LYS A 59 15.76 21.19 12.42
CA LYS A 59 15.04 21.95 13.46
C LYS A 59 13.60 22.23 13.04
N ASN A 60 13.37 22.60 11.79
CA ASN A 60 12.05 22.90 11.27
C ASN A 60 11.16 21.64 11.20
N LEU A 61 11.72 20.48 10.80
CA LEU A 61 11.00 19.21 10.81
C LEU A 61 10.53 18.85 12.22
N VAL A 62 11.41 18.95 13.22
CA VAL A 62 11.06 18.70 14.62
C VAL A 62 9.97 19.66 15.08
N ALA A 63 10.10 20.95 14.76
CA ALA A 63 9.11 21.97 15.12
C ALA A 63 7.74 21.73 14.43
N ILE A 64 7.71 21.28 13.17
CA ILE A 64 6.48 20.86 12.48
C ILE A 64 5.83 19.70 13.24
N GLY A 65 6.63 18.68 13.59
CA GLY A 65 6.18 17.54 14.38
C GLY A 65 5.57 17.96 15.72
N GLU A 66 6.19 18.90 16.42
CA GLU A 66 5.69 19.43 17.68
C GLU A 66 4.41 20.25 17.54
N ILE A 67 4.33 21.12 16.53
CA ILE A 67 3.16 21.96 16.28
C ILE A 67 1.94 21.10 15.99
N ARG A 68 2.05 20.13 15.08
CA ARG A 68 0.94 19.25 14.72
C ARG A 68 0.51 18.33 15.86
N SER A 69 1.44 17.93 16.74
CA SER A 69 1.17 16.95 17.79
C SER A 69 0.56 17.56 19.05
N LYS A 70 0.69 18.88 19.26
CA LYS A 70 0.08 19.58 20.41
C LYS A 70 -1.44 19.64 20.34
N ASP A 71 -1.97 19.73 19.14
CA ASP A 71 -3.40 19.71 18.89
C ASP A 71 -3.63 19.00 17.55
N TYR A 72 -4.07 17.74 17.63
CA TYR A 72 -4.39 16.92 16.47
C TYR A 72 -5.53 17.53 15.62
N MET A 73 -6.36 18.37 16.24
CA MET A 73 -7.43 19.11 15.57
C MET A 73 -7.00 20.53 15.21
N ALA A 74 -5.72 20.91 15.39
CA ALA A 74 -5.23 22.24 15.05
C ALA A 74 -5.57 22.54 13.59
N ASN A 75 -6.18 23.69 13.37
CA ASN A 75 -6.57 24.14 12.05
C ASN A 75 -6.61 25.67 11.98
N GLY A 76 -6.75 26.19 10.77
CA GLY A 76 -6.99 27.61 10.52
C GLY A 76 -5.73 28.47 10.42
N LYS A 77 -5.95 29.78 10.22
CA LYS A 77 -4.90 30.72 9.77
C LYS A 77 -3.66 30.79 10.67
N ASP A 78 -3.82 30.61 11.98
CA ASP A 78 -2.69 30.67 12.91
C ASP A 78 -1.83 29.40 12.86
N PHE A 79 -2.46 28.25 12.63
CA PHE A 79 -1.76 27.00 12.36
C PHE A 79 -0.99 27.08 11.03
N ASP A 80 -1.67 27.50 9.95
CA ASP A 80 -1.06 27.68 8.63
C ASP A 80 0.14 28.64 8.67
N ARG A 81 -0.01 29.77 9.38
CA ARG A 81 1.08 30.74 9.56
C ARG A 81 2.25 30.12 10.30
N SER A 82 1.99 29.26 11.29
CA SER A 82 3.03 28.59 12.08
C SER A 82 3.81 27.58 11.23
N LEU A 83 3.12 26.79 10.40
CA LEU A 83 3.76 25.87 9.45
C LEU A 83 4.53 26.60 8.35
N THR A 84 3.93 27.65 7.77
CA THR A 84 4.54 28.43 6.67
C THR A 84 5.87 29.06 7.08
N LYS A 85 6.02 29.46 8.35
CA LYS A 85 7.30 29.99 8.89
C LYS A 85 8.42 28.96 8.93
N LEU A 86 8.09 27.67 8.99
CA LEU A 86 9.03 26.56 9.04
C LEU A 86 9.35 26.00 7.65
N ARG A 87 8.73 26.58 6.61
CA ARG A 87 8.87 26.12 5.24
C ARG A 87 10.28 26.31 4.71
N THR A 88 10.84 25.23 4.17
CA THR A 88 12.05 25.22 3.37
C THR A 88 11.78 24.47 2.07
N PRO A 89 12.66 24.54 1.04
CA PRO A 89 12.48 23.72 -0.15
C PRO A 89 12.31 22.23 0.15
N LYS A 90 13.01 21.70 1.17
CA LYS A 90 12.93 20.29 1.57
C LYS A 90 11.62 19.91 2.28
N LEU A 91 11.00 20.87 2.98
CA LEU A 91 9.77 20.66 3.77
C LEU A 91 8.52 21.25 3.10
N ALA A 92 8.66 21.81 1.89
CA ALA A 92 7.59 22.57 1.24
C ALA A 92 6.35 21.72 0.96
N HIS A 93 6.53 20.48 0.52
CA HIS A 93 5.42 19.57 0.24
C HIS A 93 4.70 19.12 1.52
N ILE A 94 5.46 18.79 2.58
CA ILE A 94 4.90 18.48 3.90
C ILE A 94 4.02 19.63 4.39
N VAL A 95 4.54 20.87 4.35
CA VAL A 95 3.77 22.05 4.77
C VAL A 95 2.50 22.23 3.92
N ASP A 96 2.58 22.04 2.61
CA ASP A 96 1.42 22.15 1.72
C ASP A 96 0.34 21.11 2.06
N VAL A 97 0.73 19.86 2.25
CA VAL A 97 -0.20 18.79 2.62
C VAL A 97 -0.83 19.08 3.98
N LEU A 98 -0.03 19.41 4.99
CA LEU A 98 -0.53 19.67 6.35
C LEU A 98 -1.55 20.83 6.38
N THR A 99 -1.32 21.91 5.62
CA THR A 99 -2.27 23.03 5.50
C THR A 99 -3.56 22.61 4.77
N LEU A 100 -3.49 21.66 3.82
CA LEU A 100 -4.69 21.17 3.12
C LEU A 100 -5.52 20.19 3.95
N LEU A 101 -4.90 19.44 4.86
CA LEU A 101 -5.61 18.56 5.79
C LEU A 101 -6.64 19.33 6.64
N ASP A 102 -6.45 20.63 6.81
CA ASP A 102 -7.33 21.50 7.59
C ASP A 102 -8.41 22.20 6.76
N GLY A 103 -8.24 22.27 5.44
CA GLY A 103 -8.90 23.28 4.60
C GLY A 103 -10.28 22.92 4.07
N ASN A 104 -10.81 21.72 4.37
CA ASN A 104 -11.92 21.14 3.61
C ASN A 104 -11.69 21.35 2.10
N ASP A 105 -10.47 21.08 1.61
CA ASP A 105 -10.04 21.41 0.24
C ASP A 105 -9.78 20.13 -0.56
N THR A 106 -10.53 19.95 -1.64
CA THR A 106 -10.43 18.79 -2.54
C THR A 106 -9.09 18.74 -3.27
N ALA A 107 -8.30 19.81 -3.26
CA ALA A 107 -6.92 19.81 -3.76
C ALA A 107 -6.05 18.73 -3.07
N LEU A 108 -6.40 18.29 -1.85
CA LEU A 108 -5.79 17.14 -1.18
C LEU A 108 -5.83 15.86 -2.04
N LEU A 109 -6.87 15.69 -2.84
CA LEU A 109 -7.03 14.54 -3.75
C LEU A 109 -6.49 14.80 -5.16
N SER A 110 -5.71 15.87 -5.35
CA SER A 110 -5.04 16.12 -6.62
C SER A 110 -3.86 15.17 -6.82
N ALA A 111 -3.47 14.95 -8.07
CA ALA A 111 -2.30 14.14 -8.41
C ALA A 111 -1.02 14.62 -7.69
N ARG A 112 -0.90 15.92 -7.38
CA ARG A 112 0.25 16.47 -6.66
C ARG A 112 0.45 15.85 -5.27
N HIS A 113 -0.63 15.53 -4.57
CA HIS A 113 -0.60 15.04 -3.18
C HIS A 113 -0.91 13.54 -3.09
N LEU A 114 -1.40 12.94 -4.17
CA LEU A 114 -1.60 11.50 -4.26
C LEU A 114 -0.42 10.79 -4.94
N THR A 115 0.43 11.51 -5.66
CA THR A 115 1.67 10.96 -6.21
C THR A 115 2.61 10.60 -5.07
N ARG A 116 3.18 9.39 -5.16
CA ARG A 116 4.14 8.85 -4.21
C ARG A 116 5.32 9.82 -4.00
N PRO A 117 5.52 10.33 -2.77
CA PRO A 117 6.72 11.10 -2.43
C PRO A 117 8.00 10.28 -2.64
N ASP A 118 9.15 10.95 -2.72
CA ASP A 118 10.43 10.25 -2.74
C ASP A 118 10.70 9.57 -1.39
N ASN A 119 11.65 8.63 -1.38
CA ASN A 119 11.95 7.85 -0.16
C ASN A 119 12.45 8.73 1.00
N GLU A 120 13.09 9.86 0.70
CA GLU A 120 13.57 10.76 1.76
C GLU A 120 12.39 11.46 2.42
N GLU A 121 11.45 12.00 1.64
CA GLU A 121 10.26 12.65 2.17
C GLU A 121 9.34 11.67 2.91
N LEU A 122 9.17 10.45 2.39
CA LEU A 122 8.43 9.40 3.10
C LEU A 122 9.01 9.15 4.51
N GLN A 123 10.34 9.18 4.67
CA GLN A 123 10.98 9.08 5.98
C GLN A 123 10.75 10.33 6.84
N LEU A 124 10.69 11.53 6.24
CA LEU A 124 10.35 12.76 6.96
C LEU A 124 8.92 12.71 7.53
N TRP A 125 7.95 12.22 6.75
CA TRP A 125 6.59 11.98 7.25
C TRP A 125 6.58 11.00 8.42
N TYR A 126 7.40 9.95 8.35
CA TYR A 126 7.51 8.99 9.44
C TYR A 126 8.14 9.61 10.70
N VAL A 127 9.08 10.55 10.57
CA VAL A 127 9.58 11.34 11.72
C VAL A 127 8.43 12.11 12.39
N LEU A 128 7.53 12.71 11.60
CA LEU A 128 6.38 13.45 12.14
C LEU A 128 5.43 12.54 12.93
N ARG A 129 5.20 11.31 12.46
CA ARG A 129 4.42 10.29 13.19
C ARG A 129 5.07 9.95 14.53
N GLU A 130 6.36 9.65 14.53
CA GLU A 130 7.06 9.20 15.74
C GLU A 130 7.23 10.32 16.78
N ILE A 131 7.37 11.58 16.35
CA ILE A 131 7.25 12.73 17.26
C ILE A 131 5.85 12.78 17.88
N GLY A 132 4.80 12.57 17.08
CA GLY A 132 3.43 12.49 17.56
C GLY A 132 3.24 11.42 18.63
N ASN A 133 3.68 10.19 18.34
CA ASN A 133 3.66 9.07 19.29
C ASN A 133 4.43 9.40 20.58
N ASN A 134 5.61 10.01 20.44
CA ASN A 134 6.43 10.40 21.59
C ASN A 134 5.75 11.45 22.48
N MET A 135 4.88 12.29 21.92
CA MET A 135 4.14 13.34 22.61
C MET A 135 2.76 12.92 23.14
N GLN A 136 2.32 11.68 22.89
CA GLN A 136 1.06 11.20 23.44
C GLN A 136 1.08 11.16 24.97
N LYS A 137 -0.07 11.45 25.60
CA LYS A 137 -0.19 11.60 27.07
C LYS A 137 0.08 10.30 27.83
N ASP A 138 -0.15 9.16 27.20
CA ASP A 138 0.03 7.82 27.74
C ASP A 138 1.44 7.24 27.49
N ASN A 139 2.30 7.96 26.74
CA ASN A 139 3.71 7.61 26.64
C ASN A 139 4.40 7.78 28.00
N LYS A 140 4.75 6.65 28.65
CA LYS A 140 5.39 6.63 29.97
C LYS A 140 6.85 7.04 29.94
N ASN A 141 7.50 7.04 28.78
CA ASN A 141 8.93 7.30 28.61
C ASN A 141 9.19 8.29 27.46
N PRO A 142 8.70 9.54 27.56
CA PRO A 142 8.96 10.54 26.54
C PRO A 142 10.45 10.88 26.47
N ARG A 143 10.97 11.01 25.25
CA ARG A 143 12.36 11.44 24.99
C ARG A 143 12.36 12.81 24.29
N PRO A 144 13.48 13.54 24.23
CA PRO A 144 13.56 14.74 23.40
C PRO A 144 13.19 14.44 21.94
N ASN A 145 12.31 15.24 21.34
CA ASN A 145 11.87 15.02 19.95
C ASN A 145 13.02 15.09 18.93
N THR A 146 14.10 15.82 19.25
CA THR A 146 15.34 15.80 18.48
C THR A 146 16.00 14.43 18.46
N ASP A 147 15.93 13.68 19.56
CA ASP A 147 16.53 12.35 19.66
C ASP A 147 15.66 11.31 18.96
N VAL A 148 14.34 11.46 19.04
CA VAL A 148 13.38 10.68 18.23
C VAL A 148 13.66 10.88 16.75
N ALA A 149 13.72 12.13 16.27
CA ALA A 149 13.98 12.42 14.87
C ALA A 149 15.33 11.85 14.39
N LYS A 150 16.40 12.00 15.18
CA LYS A 150 17.72 11.43 14.85
C LYS A 150 17.70 9.90 14.75
N ASP A 151 17.01 9.22 15.67
CA ASP A 151 16.87 7.76 15.64
C ASP A 151 16.17 7.29 14.36
N ILE A 152 15.04 7.92 14.03
CA ILE A 152 14.25 7.58 12.84
C ILE A 152 15.03 7.84 11.55
N LEU A 153 15.73 8.97 11.45
CA LEU A 153 16.56 9.30 10.27
C LEU A 153 17.82 8.41 10.16
N GLY A 154 18.30 7.86 11.29
CA GLY A 154 19.52 7.07 11.36
C GLY A 154 19.33 5.57 11.07
N LYS A 155 18.09 5.06 11.07
CA LYS A 155 17.80 3.63 10.91
C LYS A 155 17.09 3.29 9.60
N PRO A 156 17.34 2.11 9.02
CA PRO A 156 16.52 1.60 7.93
C PRO A 156 15.11 1.30 8.44
N ILE A 157 14.10 1.70 7.67
CA ILE A 157 12.69 1.43 7.93
C ILE A 157 12.14 0.72 6.70
N ASP A 158 11.26 -0.25 6.92
CA ASP A 158 10.55 -0.91 5.82
C ASP A 158 9.81 0.14 4.98
N GLU A 159 10.11 0.22 3.69
CA GLU A 159 9.54 1.21 2.79
C GLU A 159 8.01 1.13 2.77
N ARG A 160 7.44 -0.07 2.98
CA ARG A 160 5.99 -0.28 3.05
C ARG A 160 5.36 0.48 4.22
N TRP A 161 6.06 0.60 5.36
CA TRP A 161 5.59 1.39 6.50
C TRP A 161 5.62 2.88 6.20
N LEU A 162 6.63 3.33 5.47
CA LEU A 162 6.77 4.75 5.12
C LEU A 162 5.65 5.17 4.15
N VAL A 163 5.34 4.32 3.17
CA VAL A 163 4.25 4.54 2.20
C VAL A 163 2.89 4.49 2.90
N ASP A 164 2.67 3.51 3.77
CA ASP A 164 1.44 3.38 4.56
C ASP A 164 1.21 4.60 5.44
N ASN A 165 2.23 5.00 6.20
CA ASN A 165 2.20 6.20 7.02
C ASN A 165 1.81 7.45 6.22
N TYR A 166 2.42 7.66 5.05
CA TYR A 166 2.12 8.84 4.25
C TYR A 166 0.65 8.92 3.84
N TYR A 167 0.07 7.82 3.37
CA TYR A 167 -1.34 7.83 2.94
C TYR A 167 -2.32 7.79 4.11
N ASP A 168 -1.98 7.17 5.25
CA ASP A 168 -2.78 7.25 6.48
C ASP A 168 -2.84 8.70 7.01
N GLU A 169 -1.77 9.48 6.87
CA GLU A 169 -1.79 10.91 7.25
C GLU A 169 -2.80 11.74 6.43
N LEU A 170 -3.22 11.27 5.25
CA LEU A 170 -4.26 11.93 4.45
C LEU A 170 -5.69 11.62 4.94
N ASP A 171 -5.86 10.56 5.73
CA ASP A 171 -7.16 10.05 6.23
C ASP A 171 -7.99 11.15 6.89
N ARG A 172 -7.37 11.93 7.79
CA ARG A 172 -8.04 13.01 8.54
C ARG A 172 -8.68 14.03 7.60
N GLY A 173 -7.91 14.54 6.65
CA GLY A 173 -8.38 15.57 5.72
C GLY A 173 -9.53 15.05 4.84
N ILE A 174 -9.41 13.81 4.36
CA ILE A 174 -10.45 13.19 3.53
C ILE A 174 -11.72 12.93 4.33
N SER A 175 -11.59 12.36 5.54
CA SER A 175 -12.71 12.09 6.45
C SER A 175 -13.53 13.34 6.78
N MET A 176 -12.85 14.47 7.02
CA MET A 176 -13.53 15.75 7.27
C MET A 176 -14.34 16.21 6.07
N MET A 177 -13.77 16.16 4.87
CA MET A 177 -14.45 16.60 3.65
C MET A 177 -15.64 15.70 3.26
N PHE A 178 -15.53 14.39 3.45
CA PHE A 178 -16.54 13.44 2.96
C PHE A 178 -17.92 13.60 3.60
N ASN A 179 -17.98 14.18 4.80
CA ASN A 179 -19.25 14.50 5.43
C ASN A 179 -20.09 15.51 4.62
N GLU A 180 -19.43 16.42 3.91
CA GLU A 180 -20.07 17.59 3.30
C GLU A 180 -20.01 17.63 1.78
N LYS A 181 -19.02 16.93 1.19
CA LYS A 181 -18.74 17.01 -0.25
C LYS A 181 -19.17 15.77 -1.01
N ASP A 182 -19.28 15.95 -2.33
CA ASP A 182 -19.50 14.89 -3.31
C ASP A 182 -18.20 14.66 -4.09
N PHE A 183 -17.74 13.40 -4.12
CA PHE A 183 -16.52 12.98 -4.80
C PHE A 183 -16.81 12.12 -6.04
N SER A 184 -18.09 11.95 -6.42
CA SER A 184 -18.49 11.12 -7.56
C SER A 184 -17.87 11.54 -8.90
N ALA A 185 -17.49 12.82 -9.03
CA ALA A 185 -16.81 13.36 -10.20
C ALA A 185 -15.27 13.15 -10.19
N ILE A 186 -14.69 12.70 -9.07
CA ILE A 186 -13.26 12.50 -8.93
C ILE A 186 -12.90 11.08 -9.34
N ASN A 187 -11.92 10.97 -10.23
CA ASN A 187 -11.29 9.71 -10.59
C ASN A 187 -9.85 9.68 -10.07
N LEU A 188 -9.57 8.74 -9.17
CA LEU A 188 -8.26 8.49 -8.60
C LEU A 188 -7.51 7.50 -9.50
N ASP A 189 -6.64 8.02 -10.36
CA ASP A 189 -5.82 7.21 -11.27
C ASP A 189 -4.55 6.73 -10.56
N ILE A 190 -4.68 5.59 -9.87
CA ILE A 190 -3.59 4.91 -9.14
C ILE A 190 -2.40 4.63 -10.07
N GLN A 191 -2.62 4.43 -11.37
CA GLN A 191 -1.52 4.15 -12.30
C GLN A 191 -0.65 5.39 -12.57
N SER A 192 -1.19 6.59 -12.36
CA SER A 192 -0.48 7.86 -12.59
C SER A 192 0.36 8.35 -11.40
N TYR A 193 0.17 7.76 -10.21
CA TYR A 193 0.73 8.26 -8.95
C TYR A 193 2.15 7.76 -8.62
N ASN A 194 2.87 7.20 -9.60
CA ASN A 194 4.26 6.75 -9.44
C ASN A 194 4.48 5.73 -8.30
N LEU A 195 3.45 4.93 -7.98
CA LEU A 195 3.51 3.81 -7.03
C LEU A 195 4.33 2.67 -7.65
N LYS A 196 5.36 2.21 -6.96
CA LYS A 196 6.42 1.34 -7.52
C LYS A 196 5.93 -0.05 -7.91
N ASN A 197 5.01 -0.62 -7.16
CA ASN A 197 4.61 -2.02 -7.28
C ASN A 197 3.17 -2.24 -6.78
N GLN A 198 2.73 -3.50 -6.85
CA GLN A 198 1.37 -3.87 -6.45
C GLN A 198 1.11 -3.65 -4.95
N THR A 199 2.12 -3.85 -4.10
CA THR A 199 2.04 -3.59 -2.66
C THR A 199 1.72 -2.13 -2.38
N GLU A 200 2.47 -1.19 -2.96
CA GLU A 200 2.21 0.24 -2.77
C GLU A 200 0.84 0.67 -3.33
N LYS A 201 0.40 0.08 -4.44
CA LYS A 201 -0.95 0.33 -4.99
C LYS A 201 -2.06 -0.14 -4.05
N ALA A 202 -1.87 -1.29 -3.40
CA ALA A 202 -2.80 -1.78 -2.40
C ALA A 202 -2.80 -0.91 -1.13
N ILE A 203 -1.62 -0.52 -0.64
CA ILE A 203 -1.47 0.38 0.51
C ILE A 203 -2.17 1.72 0.23
N PHE A 204 -1.92 2.32 -0.93
CA PHE A 204 -2.60 3.54 -1.37
C PHE A 204 -4.12 3.35 -1.34
N PHE A 205 -4.63 2.32 -2.03
CA PHE A 205 -6.06 2.10 -2.14
C PHE A 205 -6.71 1.94 -0.77
N LEU A 206 -6.14 1.10 0.11
CA LEU A 206 -6.71 0.79 1.42
C LEU A 206 -6.73 2.02 2.34
N ASN A 207 -5.66 2.83 2.35
CA ASN A 207 -5.62 4.08 3.12
C ASN A 207 -6.56 5.15 2.58
N ILE A 208 -6.65 5.30 1.25
CA ILE A 208 -7.48 6.35 0.65
C ILE A 208 -8.96 5.98 0.69
N ILE A 209 -9.35 4.69 0.60
CA ILE A 209 -10.76 4.30 0.64
C ILE A 209 -11.34 4.34 2.05
N LYS A 210 -10.53 4.01 3.06
CA LYS A 210 -10.86 4.00 4.50
C LYS A 210 -11.68 5.22 4.97
N PRO A 211 -11.24 6.49 4.78
CA PRO A 211 -11.99 7.66 5.24
C PRO A 211 -13.40 7.75 4.65
N PHE A 212 -13.59 7.28 3.42
CA PHE A 212 -14.88 7.27 2.76
C PHE A 212 -15.81 6.18 3.32
N THR A 213 -15.26 5.01 3.65
CA THR A 213 -16.08 3.84 3.99
C THR A 213 -16.26 3.60 5.48
N GLN A 214 -15.43 4.16 6.35
CA GLN A 214 -15.58 4.04 7.81
C GLN A 214 -16.99 4.40 8.28
N ARG A 215 -17.62 5.40 7.65
CA ARG A 215 -18.98 5.83 7.98
C ARG A 215 -20.03 4.74 7.75
N PHE A 216 -19.79 3.80 6.83
CA PHE A 216 -20.74 2.73 6.53
C PHE A 216 -20.94 1.80 7.73
N ILE A 217 -19.88 1.50 8.48
CA ILE A 217 -19.98 0.67 9.69
C ILE A 217 -20.87 1.35 10.73
N LEU A 218 -20.63 2.65 10.99
CA LEU A 218 -21.41 3.42 11.95
C LEU A 218 -22.89 3.46 11.56
N LEU A 219 -23.18 3.70 10.28
CA LEU A 219 -24.55 3.75 9.75
C LEU A 219 -25.23 2.38 9.75
N ASN A 220 -24.49 1.31 9.48
CA ASN A 220 -24.99 -0.05 9.54
C ASN A 220 -25.38 -0.44 10.98
N ASN A 221 -24.57 -0.05 11.97
CA ASN A 221 -24.87 -0.29 13.38
C ASN A 221 -26.15 0.41 13.86
N VAL A 222 -26.47 1.58 13.31
CA VAL A 222 -27.74 2.29 13.57
C VAL A 222 -28.85 1.94 12.56
N LYS A 223 -28.64 0.90 11.73
CA LYS A 223 -29.59 0.40 10.73
C LYS A 223 -30.13 1.49 9.80
N ASN A 224 -29.23 2.29 9.23
CA ASN A 224 -29.57 3.38 8.33
C ASN A 224 -29.06 3.11 6.89
N PRO A 225 -29.68 2.18 6.14
CA PRO A 225 -29.25 1.84 4.79
C PRO A 225 -29.39 3.01 3.81
N ASP A 226 -30.38 3.89 4.01
CA ASP A 226 -30.58 5.07 3.16
C ASP A 226 -29.37 6.00 3.20
N LYS A 227 -28.83 6.25 4.40
CA LYS A 227 -27.65 7.09 4.54
C LYS A 227 -26.40 6.41 3.99
N ILE A 228 -26.27 5.08 4.10
CA ILE A 228 -25.18 4.34 3.45
C ILE A 228 -25.22 4.56 1.94
N MET A 229 -26.41 4.43 1.34
CA MET A 229 -26.58 4.66 -0.11
C MET A 229 -26.26 6.10 -0.52
N GLU A 230 -26.64 7.10 0.29
CA GLU A 230 -26.30 8.51 0.04
C GLU A 230 -24.79 8.75 0.03
N PHE A 231 -24.04 8.15 0.97
CA PHE A 231 -22.58 8.26 0.96
C PHE A 231 -21.96 7.44 -0.18
N ALA A 232 -22.46 6.22 -0.45
CA ALA A 232 -21.97 5.38 -1.54
C ALA A 232 -22.11 6.04 -2.92
N ALA A 233 -23.17 6.83 -3.14
CA ALA A 233 -23.36 7.58 -4.38
C ALA A 233 -22.33 8.71 -4.59
N ARG A 234 -21.68 9.17 -3.51
CA ARG A 234 -20.70 10.27 -3.52
C ARG A 234 -19.25 9.79 -3.55
N MET A 235 -19.02 8.49 -3.66
CA MET A 235 -17.68 7.90 -3.64
C MET A 235 -16.88 8.28 -4.89
N PRO A 236 -15.55 8.49 -4.77
CA PRO A 236 -14.70 8.63 -5.94
C PRO A 236 -14.62 7.31 -6.72
N GLN A 237 -14.20 7.44 -7.97
CA GLN A 237 -13.79 6.31 -8.80
C GLN A 237 -12.30 6.03 -8.64
N PHE A 238 -11.90 4.80 -8.90
CA PHE A 238 -10.49 4.40 -8.97
C PHE A 238 -10.23 3.81 -10.36
N ASN A 239 -9.30 4.40 -11.11
CA ASN A 239 -9.01 4.03 -12.50
C ASN A 239 -10.28 3.93 -13.38
N GLY A 240 -11.23 4.85 -13.20
CA GLY A 240 -12.49 4.95 -13.94
C GLY A 240 -13.55 3.93 -13.52
N LYS A 241 -13.36 3.22 -12.41
CA LYS A 241 -14.30 2.20 -11.92
C LYS A 241 -14.73 2.48 -10.48
N ALA A 242 -15.87 1.92 -10.09
CA ALA A 242 -16.33 2.00 -8.71
C ALA A 242 -15.32 1.38 -7.74
N TYR A 243 -15.19 1.96 -6.55
CA TYR A 243 -14.19 1.58 -5.55
C TYR A 243 -14.24 0.10 -5.14
N TYR A 244 -15.42 -0.53 -5.18
CA TYR A 244 -15.58 -1.96 -4.83
C TYR A 244 -14.96 -2.90 -5.87
N THR A 245 -14.56 -2.39 -7.05
CA THR A 245 -13.95 -3.18 -8.13
C THR A 245 -12.44 -3.36 -7.99
N PHE A 246 -11.81 -2.70 -7.02
CA PHE A 246 -10.38 -2.86 -6.76
C PHE A 246 -10.14 -4.18 -6.02
N THR A 247 -9.49 -5.13 -6.70
CA THR A 247 -9.24 -6.48 -6.17
C THR A 247 -7.77 -6.89 -6.22
N TYR A 248 -6.87 -5.93 -6.44
CA TYR A 248 -5.44 -6.21 -6.62
C TYR A 248 -4.69 -6.26 -5.27
N PHE A 249 -4.98 -7.28 -4.47
CA PHE A 249 -4.37 -7.50 -3.14
C PHE A 249 -3.43 -8.71 -3.12
N ASP A 250 -2.88 -9.09 -4.27
CA ASP A 250 -1.89 -10.17 -4.40
C ASP A 250 -0.48 -9.61 -4.18
N PHE A 251 -0.16 -9.31 -2.93
CA PHE A 251 1.18 -8.94 -2.50
C PHE A 251 1.62 -9.77 -1.29
N GLU A 252 2.92 -9.84 -1.07
CA GLU A 252 3.47 -10.52 0.10
C GLU A 252 3.09 -9.73 1.36
N ASP A 253 2.45 -10.42 2.29
CA ASP A 253 2.06 -9.84 3.57
C ASP A 253 3.28 -9.39 4.37
N PHE A 254 3.07 -8.44 5.27
CA PHE A 254 4.13 -7.91 6.13
C PHE A 254 3.59 -7.50 7.48
N GLU A 255 4.47 -7.53 8.47
CA GLU A 255 4.17 -6.97 9.78
C GLU A 255 4.39 -5.46 9.74
N TYR A 256 3.49 -4.72 10.37
CA TYR A 256 3.61 -3.28 10.53
C TYR A 256 3.19 -2.83 11.94
N PRO A 257 3.65 -1.66 12.41
CA PRO A 257 3.29 -1.16 13.73
C PRO A 257 1.81 -0.78 13.75
N PHE A 258 1.03 -1.49 14.55
CA PHE A 258 -0.40 -1.30 14.71
C PHE A 258 -0.76 -1.33 16.20
N ASP A 259 -1.42 -0.27 16.67
CA ASP A 259 -1.79 -0.08 18.07
C ASP A 259 -0.60 -0.34 19.02
N HIS A 260 -0.70 -1.30 19.94
CA HIS A 260 0.32 -1.63 20.93
C HIS A 260 1.33 -2.71 20.47
N GLY A 261 1.48 -2.97 19.17
CA GLY A 261 2.40 -3.99 18.69
C GLY A 261 2.59 -4.05 17.16
N MET A 262 2.93 -5.25 16.68
CA MET A 262 2.99 -5.57 15.26
C MET A 262 1.75 -6.36 14.86
N ALA A 263 1.23 -6.12 13.65
CA ALA A 263 0.14 -6.89 13.08
C ALA A 263 0.39 -7.22 11.61
N SER A 264 -0.27 -8.26 11.10
CA SER A 264 -0.32 -8.55 9.66
C SER A 264 -1.06 -7.42 8.94
N TYR A 265 -0.38 -6.76 7.99
CA TYR A 265 -0.95 -5.67 7.22
C TYR A 265 -2.20 -6.12 6.46
N THR A 266 -2.08 -7.26 5.77
CA THR A 266 -3.15 -7.79 4.92
C THR A 266 -4.34 -8.20 5.77
N THR A 267 -4.12 -8.88 6.89
CA THR A 267 -5.21 -9.33 7.76
C THR A 267 -5.96 -8.15 8.36
N THR A 268 -5.25 -7.13 8.86
CA THR A 268 -5.88 -5.95 9.45
C THR A 268 -6.68 -5.17 8.41
N ASN A 269 -6.06 -4.78 7.30
CA ASN A 269 -6.68 -3.87 6.34
C ASN A 269 -7.72 -4.55 5.44
N LEU A 270 -7.53 -5.81 5.02
CA LEU A 270 -8.55 -6.50 4.23
C LEU A 270 -9.78 -6.87 5.06
N LYS A 271 -9.62 -7.15 6.36
CA LYS A 271 -10.77 -7.36 7.25
C LYS A 271 -11.64 -6.11 7.32
N GLU A 272 -11.04 -4.94 7.46
CA GLU A 272 -11.77 -3.66 7.45
C GLU A 272 -12.46 -3.43 6.10
N TYR A 273 -11.75 -3.63 4.99
CA TYR A 273 -12.33 -3.47 3.66
C TYR A 273 -13.50 -4.44 3.41
N TYR A 274 -13.43 -5.69 3.89
CA TYR A 274 -14.55 -6.62 3.89
C TYR A 274 -15.76 -6.06 4.63
N ASN A 275 -15.57 -5.58 5.86
CA ASN A 275 -16.66 -5.02 6.67
C ASN A 275 -17.35 -3.85 5.96
N TRP A 276 -16.57 -2.97 5.34
CA TRP A 276 -17.10 -1.85 4.57
C TRP A 276 -17.92 -2.30 3.36
N LEU A 277 -17.40 -3.24 2.58
CA LEU A 277 -18.10 -3.82 1.43
C LEU A 277 -19.38 -4.54 1.84
N MET A 278 -19.34 -5.31 2.93
CA MET A 278 -20.51 -5.99 3.45
C MET A 278 -21.60 -5.00 3.90
N CYS A 279 -21.24 -3.89 4.53
CA CYS A 279 -22.22 -2.85 4.89
C CYS A 279 -22.92 -2.28 3.64
N HIS A 280 -22.18 -1.97 2.58
CA HIS A 280 -22.78 -1.48 1.33
C HIS A 280 -23.61 -2.56 0.64
N PHE A 281 -23.11 -3.79 0.56
CA PHE A 281 -23.83 -4.94 0.03
C PHE A 281 -25.17 -5.16 0.75
N MET A 282 -25.15 -5.21 2.09
CA MET A 282 -26.35 -5.39 2.91
C MET A 282 -27.34 -4.24 2.73
N ALA A 283 -26.87 -2.99 2.71
CA ALA A 283 -27.73 -1.83 2.49
C ALA A 283 -28.45 -1.92 1.12
N THR A 284 -27.74 -2.27 0.04
CA THR A 284 -28.38 -2.44 -1.27
C THR A 284 -29.39 -3.59 -1.29
N ALA A 285 -29.09 -4.69 -0.60
CA ALA A 285 -29.98 -5.84 -0.50
C ALA A 285 -31.27 -5.50 0.26
N GLU A 286 -31.17 -4.81 1.39
CA GLU A 286 -32.31 -4.34 2.19
C GLU A 286 -33.21 -3.37 1.40
N LYS A 287 -32.60 -2.54 0.56
CA LYS A 287 -33.33 -1.62 -0.34
C LYS A 287 -33.90 -2.29 -1.59
N GLY A 288 -33.72 -3.60 -1.78
CA GLY A 288 -34.23 -4.33 -2.94
C GLY A 288 -33.50 -4.00 -4.25
N MET A 289 -32.30 -3.42 -4.19
CA MET A 289 -31.52 -2.96 -5.34
C MET A 289 -30.73 -4.10 -6.01
N SER A 290 -31.43 -5.16 -6.40
CA SER A 290 -30.83 -6.45 -6.80
C SER A 290 -29.74 -6.37 -7.87
N ALA A 291 -29.83 -5.44 -8.83
CA ALA A 291 -28.80 -5.24 -9.85
C ALA A 291 -27.49 -4.72 -9.22
N VAL A 292 -27.58 -3.68 -8.40
CA VAL A 292 -26.42 -3.07 -7.71
C VAL A 292 -25.82 -4.05 -6.70
N THR A 293 -26.65 -4.77 -5.96
CA THR A 293 -26.20 -5.82 -5.03
C THR A 293 -25.35 -6.88 -5.74
N LYS A 294 -25.81 -7.34 -6.92
CA LYS A 294 -25.06 -8.29 -7.75
C LYS A 294 -23.75 -7.69 -8.27
N GLU A 295 -23.77 -6.43 -8.72
CA GLU A 295 -22.55 -5.74 -9.17
C GLU A 295 -21.49 -5.65 -8.07
N ILE A 296 -21.88 -5.28 -6.84
CA ILE A 296 -20.95 -5.23 -5.70
C ILE A 296 -20.40 -6.63 -5.43
N TYR A 297 -21.26 -7.65 -5.37
CA TYR A 297 -20.83 -9.01 -5.08
C TYR A 297 -19.83 -9.53 -6.11
N TYR A 298 -20.22 -9.58 -7.39
CA TYR A 298 -19.43 -10.22 -8.44
C TYR A 298 -18.16 -9.46 -8.83
N ASN A 299 -18.12 -8.14 -8.65
CA ASN A 299 -16.97 -7.34 -9.05
C ASN A 299 -16.00 -7.04 -7.90
N SER A 300 -16.28 -7.48 -6.68
CA SER A 300 -15.44 -7.19 -5.51
C SER A 300 -14.76 -8.44 -4.95
N ILE A 301 -14.01 -8.24 -3.86
CA ILE A 301 -13.42 -9.36 -3.12
C ILE A 301 -14.49 -10.28 -2.49
N LEU A 302 -15.76 -9.85 -2.37
CA LEU A 302 -16.86 -10.68 -1.87
C LEU A 302 -17.13 -11.94 -2.71
N TYR A 303 -16.75 -11.94 -3.98
CA TYR A 303 -16.84 -13.12 -4.87
C TYR A 303 -15.48 -13.80 -5.11
N THR A 304 -14.41 -13.31 -4.49
CA THR A 304 -13.04 -13.78 -4.75
C THR A 304 -12.54 -14.69 -3.63
N GLN A 305 -12.75 -16.01 -3.77
CA GLN A 305 -12.54 -17.03 -2.73
C GLN A 305 -11.22 -16.91 -1.95
N LYS A 306 -10.09 -16.63 -2.61
CA LYS A 306 -8.77 -16.52 -1.95
C LYS A 306 -8.72 -15.45 -0.85
N TYR A 307 -9.65 -14.49 -0.86
CA TYR A 307 -9.74 -13.44 0.15
C TYR A 307 -10.73 -13.78 1.28
N PHE A 308 -11.53 -14.84 1.19
CA PHE A 308 -12.61 -15.10 2.17
C PHE A 308 -12.11 -15.27 3.61
N LYS A 309 -10.90 -15.81 3.78
CA LYS A 309 -10.20 -15.92 5.07
C LYS A 309 -10.05 -14.60 5.85
N TYR A 310 -10.15 -13.45 5.17
CA TYR A 310 -10.07 -12.13 5.82
C TYR A 310 -11.43 -11.57 6.25
N SER A 311 -12.54 -12.18 5.82
CA SER A 311 -13.90 -11.65 6.04
C SER A 311 -14.43 -11.83 7.46
N GLY A 312 -13.90 -12.80 8.22
CA GLY A 312 -14.51 -13.26 9.48
C GLY A 312 -15.78 -14.10 9.30
N VAL A 313 -16.26 -14.30 8.06
CA VAL A 313 -17.45 -15.08 7.68
C VAL A 313 -17.16 -15.98 6.47
N GLU A 314 -15.98 -16.59 6.44
CA GLU A 314 -15.47 -17.39 5.31
C GLU A 314 -16.42 -18.52 4.89
N THR A 315 -17.01 -19.21 5.86
CA THR A 315 -17.97 -20.30 5.62
C THR A 315 -19.18 -19.80 4.83
N ASP A 316 -19.78 -18.69 5.25
CA ASP A 316 -21.00 -18.13 4.63
C ASP A 316 -20.70 -17.65 3.20
N LEU A 317 -19.57 -16.97 2.99
CA LEU A 317 -19.14 -16.53 1.65
C LEU A 317 -18.87 -17.72 0.73
N THR A 318 -18.30 -18.80 1.26
CA THR A 318 -18.06 -20.03 0.51
C THR A 318 -19.37 -20.70 0.07
N GLU A 319 -20.35 -20.75 0.97
CA GLU A 319 -21.68 -21.28 0.65
C GLU A 319 -22.39 -20.45 -0.43
N ILE A 320 -22.43 -19.12 -0.28
CA ILE A 320 -23.02 -18.21 -1.26
C ILE A 320 -22.34 -18.38 -2.62
N TYR A 321 -21.00 -18.46 -2.65
CA TYR A 321 -20.23 -18.64 -3.88
C TYR A 321 -20.57 -19.95 -4.59
N ASN A 322 -20.69 -21.06 -3.85
CA ASN A 322 -21.02 -22.37 -4.41
C ASN A 322 -22.44 -22.39 -4.97
N ASN A 323 -23.38 -21.72 -4.31
CA ASN A 323 -24.76 -21.59 -4.78
C ASN A 323 -24.87 -20.71 -6.04
N ALA A 324 -24.07 -19.65 -6.14
CA ALA A 324 -24.05 -18.75 -7.31
C ALA A 324 -23.44 -19.38 -8.57
N LYS A 325 -22.74 -20.51 -8.46
CA LYS A 325 -22.17 -21.26 -9.60
C LYS A 325 -23.13 -22.23 -10.27
N GLN A 326 -24.25 -22.57 -9.62
CA GLN A 326 -25.25 -23.51 -10.11
C GLN A 326 -26.25 -22.81 -11.04
#